data_AF-A0A060H459-F1
#
_entry.id   AF-A0A060H459-F1
#
_cell.length_a   1.000
_cell.length_b   1.000
_cell.length_c   1.000
_cell.angle_alpha   90.00
_cell.angle_beta   90.00
_cell.angle_gamma   90.00
#
_symmetry.space_group_name_H-M   'P 1'
#
loop_
_entity.id
_entity.type
_entity.pdbx_description
1 polymer ?
#
loop_
_entity_poly.entity_id
_entity_poly.type
_entity_poly.pdbx_seq_one_letter_code
_entity_poly.pdbx_strand_id
1 'polypeptide(L)'
;MNSTWLSVLSGLLLLLAACATTTPVSATPIEASTLVMVQIPQRTPFAVNTLPIGASIWDQMAALRAERLQRIDYIEELEATVKGCQ
;
A
#
# COMPACT_ATOMS: atom_id res chain seq x y z
N MET A 1 -63.68 14.73 -29.79
CA MET A 1 -62.39 14.76 -29.10
C MET A 1 -62.29 13.45 -28.34
N ASN A 2 -61.55 12.50 -28.90
CA ASN A 2 -61.90 11.08 -28.80
C ASN A 2 -61.11 10.41 -27.67
N SER A 3 -61.81 9.65 -26.82
CA SER A 3 -61.30 8.93 -25.64
C SER A 3 -60.01 8.14 -25.90
N THR A 4 -59.82 7.66 -27.13
CA THR A 4 -58.63 6.91 -27.57
C THR A 4 -57.32 7.68 -27.47
N TRP A 5 -57.32 9.01 -27.63
CA TRP A 5 -56.13 9.84 -27.52
C TRP A 5 -55.65 10.00 -26.07
N LEU A 6 -56.58 10.05 -25.11
CA LEU A 6 -56.26 10.14 -23.68
C LEU A 6 -55.58 8.86 -23.18
N SER A 7 -56.02 7.69 -23.66
CA SER A 7 -55.41 6.41 -23.30
C SER A 7 -53.98 6.26 -23.85
N VAL A 8 -53.74 6.71 -25.08
CA VAL A 8 -52.40 6.66 -25.70
C VAL A 8 -51.43 7.62 -25.01
N LEU A 9 -51.88 8.84 -24.68
CA LEU A 9 -51.07 9.83 -23.99
C LEU A 9 -50.68 9.33 -22.58
N SER A 10 -51.63 8.76 -21.85
CA SER A 10 -51.41 8.22 -20.50
C SER A 10 -50.41 7.05 -20.50
N GLY A 11 -50.51 6.14 -21.48
CA GLY A 11 -49.56 5.04 -21.63
C GLY A 11 -48.13 5.53 -21.86
N LEU A 12 -47.96 6.51 -22.74
CA LEU A 12 -46.66 7.10 -23.05
C LEU A 12 -46.02 7.76 -21.81
N LEU A 13 -46.81 8.49 -21.01
CA LEU A 13 -46.34 9.12 -19.77
C LEU A 13 -45.83 8.10 -18.73
N LEU A 14 -46.48 6.94 -18.61
CA LEU A 14 -46.06 5.85 -17.72
C LEU A 14 -44.73 5.21 -18.18
N LEU A 15 -44.55 5.04 -19.48
CA LEU A 15 -43.32 4.50 -20.07
C LEU A 15 -42.11 5.44 -19.85
N LEU A 16 -42.30 6.75 -19.95
CA LEU A 16 -41.23 7.73 -19.70
C LEU A 16 -40.83 7.78 -18.22
N ALA A 17 -41.78 7.63 -17.29
CA ALA A 17 -41.51 7.63 -15.86
C ALA A 17 -40.66 6.42 -15.43
N ALA A 18 -40.88 5.24 -16.04
CA ALA A 18 -40.14 4.02 -15.73
C ALA A 18 -38.66 4.07 -16.16
N CYS A 19 -38.33 4.84 -17.21
CA CYS A 19 -36.95 4.97 -17.68
C CYS A 19 -36.10 5.86 -16.75
N ALA A 20 -36.73 6.85 -16.09
CA ALA A 20 -36.06 7.77 -15.17
C ALA A 20 -35.71 7.15 -13.80
N THR A 21 -36.29 5.99 -13.46
CA THR A 21 -36.04 5.30 -12.18
C THR A 21 -34.84 4.36 -12.19
N THR A 22 -34.00 4.40 -13.23
CA THR A 22 -32.73 3.66 -13.23
C THR A 22 -31.76 4.35 -12.27
N THR A 23 -31.76 3.92 -11.02
CA THR A 23 -30.77 4.36 -10.04
C THR A 23 -29.40 3.81 -10.46
N PRO A 24 -28.36 4.65 -10.55
CA PRO A 24 -27.02 4.16 -10.80
C PRO A 24 -26.61 3.28 -9.61
N VAL A 25 -26.33 2.00 -9.88
CA VAL A 25 -25.72 1.11 -8.90
C VAL A 25 -24.35 1.71 -8.56
N SER A 26 -24.23 2.18 -7.32
CA SER A 26 -22.95 2.67 -6.79
C SER A 26 -21.97 1.51 -6.79
N ALA A 27 -21.00 1.54 -7.71
CA ALA A 27 -19.91 0.58 -7.71
C ALA A 27 -19.11 0.80 -6.43
N THR A 28 -19.21 -0.13 -5.48
CA THR A 28 -18.36 -0.12 -4.30
C THR A 28 -16.93 -0.44 -4.76
N PRO A 29 -15.95 0.45 -4.50
CA PRO A 29 -14.57 0.15 -4.86
C PRO A 29 -14.12 -1.03 -4.00
N ILE A 30 -13.80 -2.14 -4.67
CA ILE A 30 -13.17 -3.29 -4.03
C ILE A 30 -11.68 -2.96 -3.99
N GLU A 31 -11.11 -2.79 -2.80
CA GLU A 31 -9.67 -2.62 -2.66
C GLU A 31 -8.97 -3.92 -3.07
N ALA A 32 -8.35 -3.92 -4.24
CA ALA A 32 -7.53 -5.02 -4.70
C ALA A 32 -6.15 -4.91 -4.04
N SER A 33 -5.81 -5.84 -3.14
CA SER A 33 -4.47 -5.93 -2.57
C SER A 33 -3.50 -6.43 -3.64
N THR A 34 -2.66 -5.56 -4.18
CA THR A 34 -1.55 -5.95 -5.06
C THR A 34 -0.34 -6.37 -4.23
N LEU A 35 0.21 -7.56 -4.52
CA LEU A 35 1.44 -8.02 -3.90
C LEU A 35 2.63 -7.32 -4.54
N VAL A 36 3.32 -6.47 -3.79
CA VAL A 36 4.59 -5.87 -4.21
C VAL A 36 5.73 -6.71 -3.64
N MET A 37 6.56 -7.27 -4.52
CA MET A 37 7.80 -7.92 -4.13
C MET A 37 8.82 -6.85 -3.74
N VAL A 38 9.16 -6.79 -2.46
CA VAL A 38 10.14 -5.83 -1.92
C VAL A 38 11.44 -6.56 -1.62
N GLN A 39 12.55 -6.09 -2.20
CA GLN A 39 13.87 -6.61 -1.90
C GLN A 39 14.30 -6.10 -0.53
N ILE A 40 14.38 -6.98 0.47
CA ILE A 40 14.81 -6.60 1.82
C ILE A 40 16.34 -6.53 1.84
N PRO A 41 16.93 -5.39 2.25
CA PRO A 41 18.37 -5.27 2.35
C PRO A 41 18.97 -6.29 3.33
N GLN A 42 20.16 -6.78 3.02
CA GLN A 42 20.82 -7.81 3.80
C GLN A 42 21.44 -7.22 5.06
N ARG A 43 21.13 -7.82 6.21
CA ARG A 43 21.72 -7.40 7.48
C ARG A 43 23.18 -7.84 7.56
N THR A 44 24.07 -6.89 7.85
CA THR A 44 25.48 -7.18 8.09
C THR A 44 25.68 -7.90 9.43
N PRO A 45 26.61 -8.86 9.51
CA PRO A 45 26.94 -9.52 10.77
C PRO A 45 27.62 -8.55 11.74
N PHE A 46 27.40 -8.75 13.04
CA PHE A 46 27.97 -7.94 14.10
C PHE A 46 29.51 -8.05 14.13
N ALA A 47 30.19 -6.90 14.13
CA ALA A 47 31.64 -6.80 14.19
C ALA A 47 32.22 -7.38 15.48
N VAL A 48 31.45 -7.39 16.57
CA VAL A 48 31.88 -7.95 17.86
C VAL A 48 32.06 -9.48 17.77
N ASN A 49 31.37 -10.15 16.85
CA ASN A 49 31.48 -11.60 16.67
C ASN A 49 32.84 -12.04 16.10
N THR A 50 33.60 -11.12 15.51
CA THR A 50 34.93 -11.43 14.95
C THR A 50 36.06 -11.11 15.93
N LEU A 51 35.76 -10.56 17.11
CA LEU A 51 36.76 -10.25 18.12
C LEU A 51 37.31 -11.53 18.77
N PRO A 52 38.63 -11.63 18.99
CA PRO A 52 39.19 -12.71 19.76
C PRO A 52 38.77 -12.63 21.23
N ILE A 53 38.73 -13.77 21.90
CA ILE A 53 38.51 -13.83 23.35
C ILE A 53 39.64 -13.08 24.05
N GLY A 54 39.27 -12.14 24.94
CA GLY A 54 40.23 -11.29 25.63
C GLY A 54 40.67 -10.05 24.85
N ALA A 55 39.98 -9.71 23.74
CA ALA A 55 40.21 -8.46 23.02
C ALA A 55 40.17 -7.24 23.96
N SER A 56 41.01 -6.25 23.68
CA SER A 56 41.11 -5.07 24.54
C SER A 56 39.81 -4.26 24.53
N ILE A 57 39.62 -3.44 25.57
CA ILE A 57 38.46 -2.54 25.63
C ILE A 57 38.42 -1.62 24.40
N TRP A 58 39.59 -1.20 23.88
CA TRP A 58 39.66 -0.36 22.69
C TRP A 58 39.15 -1.07 21.44
N ASP A 59 39.49 -2.35 21.26
CA ASP A 59 39.02 -3.17 20.14
C ASP A 59 37.50 -3.38 20.21
N GLN A 60 36.99 -3.67 21.41
CA GLN A 60 35.55 -3.80 21.66
C GLN A 60 34.82 -2.49 21.34
N MET A 61 35.33 -1.35 21.80
CA MET A 61 34.74 -0.04 21.52
C MET A 61 34.80 0.34 20.04
N ALA A 62 35.87 -0.05 19.33
CA ALA A 62 35.96 0.14 17.88
C ALA A 62 34.90 -0.69 17.15
N ALA A 63 34.73 -1.97 17.52
CA ALA A 63 33.70 -2.84 16.95
C ALA A 63 32.29 -2.28 17.19
N LEU A 64 31.98 -1.82 18.40
CA LEU A 64 30.68 -1.22 18.72
C LEU A 64 30.40 0.07 17.95
N ARG A 65 31.42 0.91 17.70
CA ARG A 65 31.27 2.08 16.82
C ARG A 65 30.99 1.68 15.38
N ALA A 66 31.70 0.68 14.87
CA ALA A 66 31.46 0.14 13.53
C ALA A 66 30.03 -0.39 13.39
N GLU A 67 29.54 -1.14 14.39
CA GLU A 67 28.16 -1.64 14.40
C GLU A 67 27.11 -0.53 14.48
N ARG A 68 27.40 0.57 15.18
CA ARG A 68 26.50 1.73 15.19
C ARG A 68 26.32 2.31 13.80
N LEU A 69 27.42 2.46 13.05
CA LEU A 69 27.37 2.96 11.67
C LEU A 69 26.62 1.98 10.77
N GLN A 70 26.94 0.69 10.84
CA GLN A 70 26.22 -0.35 10.10
C GLN A 70 24.71 -0.33 10.33
N ARG A 71 24.26 -0.06 11.57
CA ARG A 71 22.83 0.07 11.87
C ARG A 71 22.19 1.31 11.27
N ILE A 72 22.90 2.45 11.29
CA ILE A 72 22.40 3.69 10.69
C ILE A 72 22.19 3.48 9.19
N ASP A 73 23.21 2.96 8.49
CA ASP A 73 23.17 2.70 7.06
C ASP A 73 22.03 1.72 6.70
N TYR A 74 21.88 0.65 7.49
CA TYR A 74 20.81 -0.33 7.30
C TYR A 74 19.40 0.27 7.47
N ILE A 75 19.23 1.16 8.46
CA ILE A 75 17.94 1.86 8.66
C ILE A 75 17.66 2.80 7.49
N GLU A 76 18.66 3.52 7.01
CA GLU A 76 18.52 4.41 5.86
C GLU A 76 18.10 3.63 4.60
N GLU A 77 18.71 2.47 4.33
CA GLU A 77 18.36 1.60 3.22
C GLU A 77 16.93 1.02 3.35
N LEU A 78 16.53 0.63 4.57
CA LEU A 78 15.16 0.20 4.85
C LEU A 78 14.15 1.32 4.61
N GLU A 79 14.42 2.54 5.10
CA GLU A 79 13.55 3.69 4.90
C GLU A 79 13.43 4.06 3.42
N ALA A 80 14.53 4.01 2.66
CA ALA A 80 14.52 4.23 1.22
C ALA A 80 13.66 3.17 0.51
N THR A 81 13.76 1.91 0.93
CA THR A 81 12.95 0.81 0.39
C THR A 81 11.46 1.01 0.67
N VAL A 82 11.09 1.41 1.89
CA VAL A 82 9.69 1.71 2.26
C VAL A 82 9.16 2.89 1.47
N LYS A 83 9.94 3.97 1.32
CA LYS A 83 9.55 5.14 0.51
C LYS A 83 9.32 4.78 -0.95
N GLY A 84 10.07 3.85 -1.51
CA GLY A 84 9.85 3.36 -2.87
C GLY A 84 8.58 2.52 -3.07
N CYS A 85 7.97 2.04 -1.97
CA CYS A 85 6.74 1.25 -2.01
C CYS A 85 5.46 2.10 -1.84
N GLN A 86 5.59 3.36 -1.40
CA GLN A 86 4.49 4.31 -1.26
C GLN A 86 4.24 5.06 -2.58
#